data_AF-A0A0W8F4K4-F1
#
_entry.id   AF-A0A0W8F4K4-F1
#
_cell.length_a   1.000
_cell.length_b   1.000
_cell.length_c   1.000
_cell.angle_alpha   90.00
_cell.angle_beta   90.00
_cell.angle_gamma   90.00
#
_symmetry.space_group_name_H-M   'P 1'
#
loop_
_entity.id
_entity.type
_entity.pdbx_description
1 polymer ?
#
loop_
_entity_poly.entity_id
_entity_poly.type
_entity_poly.pdbx_seq_one_letter_code
_entity_poly.pdbx_strand_id
1 'polypeptide(L)'
;MEEEEEEILEWAKQYAAKHHWMLNTDVKKLELVIRGLARNKRKFGEAYCPCRLRTGDTEKDAAIICPCIYHEDEIANEGSCHCRLYFRKDAPPE
;
A
#
# COMPACT_ATOMS: atom_id res chain seq x y z
N MET A 1 13.29 5.32 10.85
CA MET A 1 12.38 5.51 9.70
C MET A 1 12.72 6.87 9.14
N GLU A 2 12.79 7.01 7.82
CA GLU A 2 13.03 8.32 7.19
C GLU A 2 11.72 9.15 7.20
N GLU A 3 11.80 10.48 7.12
CA GLU A 3 10.63 11.38 7.21
C GLU A 3 9.48 10.98 6.25
N GLU A 4 9.81 10.67 4.99
CA GLU A 4 8.82 10.24 3.99
C GLU A 4 8.19 8.87 4.30
N GLU A 5 8.93 7.97 4.95
CA GLU A 5 8.37 6.68 5.37
C GLU A 5 7.33 6.90 6.49
N GLU A 6 7.58 7.85 7.40
CA GLU A 6 6.64 8.23 8.45
C GLU A 6 5.39 8.90 7.86
N GLU A 7 5.55 9.79 6.88
CA GLU A 7 4.43 10.40 6.14
C GLU A 7 3.55 9.34 5.45
N ILE A 8 4.18 8.40 4.74
CA ILE A 8 3.46 7.32 4.04
C ILE A 8 2.75 6.41 5.05
N LEU A 9 3.38 6.11 6.20
CA LEU A 9 2.76 5.32 7.25
C LEU A 9 1.55 6.03 7.85
N GLU A 10 1.66 7.32 8.16
CA GLU A 10 0.56 8.10 8.72
C GLU A 10 -0.60 8.23 7.73
N TRP A 11 -0.28 8.51 6.46
CA TRP A 11 -1.28 8.50 5.39
C TRP A 11 -1.98 7.14 5.27
N ALA A 12 -1.22 6.04 5.30
CA ALA A 12 -1.77 4.69 5.21
C ALA A 12 -2.69 4.36 6.40
N LYS A 13 -2.34 4.78 7.62
CA LYS A 13 -3.20 4.63 8.81
C LYS A 13 -4.52 5.37 8.64
N GLN A 14 -4.47 6.63 8.19
CA GLN A 14 -5.67 7.44 7.98
C GLN A 14 -6.57 6.86 6.89
N TYR A 15 -5.96 6.38 5.80
CA TYR A 15 -6.67 5.72 4.72
C TYR A 15 -7.36 4.44 5.21
N ALA A 16 -6.64 3.55 5.91
CA ALA A 16 -7.22 2.37 6.53
C ALA A 16 -8.38 2.70 7.48
N ALA A 17 -8.23 3.73 8.32
CA ALA A 17 -9.26 4.14 9.26
C ALA A 17 -10.55 4.59 8.57
N LYS A 18 -10.44 5.37 7.48
CA LYS A 18 -11.59 5.83 6.66
C LYS A 18 -12.36 4.67 6.03
N HIS A 19 -11.65 3.62 5.62
CA HIS A 19 -12.24 2.44 4.99
C HIS A 19 -12.58 1.33 6.00
N HIS A 20 -12.41 1.60 7.30
CA HIS A 20 -12.58 0.61 8.37
C HIS A 20 -11.73 -0.67 8.20
N TRP A 21 -10.57 -0.54 7.58
CA TRP A 21 -9.56 -1.59 7.43
C TRP A 21 -8.50 -1.53 8.53
N MET A 22 -7.63 -2.52 8.53
CA MET A 22 -6.47 -2.64 9.42
C MET A 22 -5.20 -2.68 8.58
N LEU A 23 -4.10 -2.17 9.13
CA LEU A 23 -2.79 -2.39 8.55
C LEU A 23 -2.26 -3.79 8.92
N ASN A 24 -1.23 -4.23 8.21
CA ASN A 24 -0.49 -5.43 8.58
C ASN A 24 0.05 -5.31 10.01
N THR A 25 -0.22 -6.31 10.85
CA THR A 25 0.24 -6.37 12.25
C THR A 25 1.69 -6.84 12.36
N ASP A 26 2.22 -7.50 11.33
CA ASP A 26 3.65 -7.80 11.21
C ASP A 26 4.40 -6.53 10.83
N VAL A 27 4.99 -5.89 11.84
CA VAL A 27 5.71 -4.62 11.72
C VAL A 27 6.79 -4.67 10.64
N LYS A 28 7.49 -5.80 10.48
CA LYS A 28 8.55 -5.91 9.46
C LYS A 28 7.97 -5.90 8.05
N LYS A 29 6.85 -6.60 7.84
CA LYS A 29 6.15 -6.59 6.53
C LYS A 29 5.54 -5.22 6.25
N LEU A 30 4.93 -4.59 7.25
CA LEU A 30 4.41 -3.24 7.16
C LEU A 30 5.51 -2.26 6.72
N GLU A 31 6.61 -2.20 7.46
CA GLU A 31 7.75 -1.32 7.16
C GLU A 31 8.34 -1.57 5.76
N LEU A 32 8.41 -2.83 5.31
CA LEU A 32 8.90 -3.15 3.97
C LEU A 32 8.04 -2.51 2.86
N VAL A 33 6.71 -2.56 3.01
CA VAL A 33 5.78 -1.97 2.03
C VAL A 33 5.85 -0.44 2.09
N ILE A 34 5.84 0.14 3.29
CA ILE A 34 5.95 1.60 3.50
C ILE A 34 7.24 2.14 2.88
N ARG A 35 8.38 1.49 3.16
CA ARG A 35 9.67 1.83 2.55
C ARG A 35 9.67 1.71 1.04
N GLY A 36 9.02 0.69 0.49
CA GLY A 36 8.86 0.50 -0.94
C GLY A 36 8.08 1.64 -1.60
N LEU A 37 6.96 2.04 -0.99
CA LEU A 37 6.13 3.16 -1.43
C LEU A 37 6.91 4.49 -1.38
N ALA A 38 7.57 4.79 -0.27
CA ALA A 38 8.38 6.01 -0.11
C ALA A 38 9.52 6.06 -1.14
N ARG A 39 10.24 4.95 -1.34
CA ARG A 39 11.29 4.85 -2.36
C ARG A 39 10.75 5.10 -3.77
N ASN A 40 9.58 4.56 -4.11
CA ASN A 40 8.98 4.77 -5.42
C ASN A 40 8.54 6.23 -5.60
N LYS A 41 7.95 6.85 -4.58
CA LYS A 41 7.60 8.27 -4.57
C LYS A 41 8.81 9.15 -4.83
N ARG A 42 9.92 8.93 -4.10
CA ARG A 42 11.19 9.65 -4.34
C ARG A 42 11.74 9.47 -5.74
N LYS A 43 11.76 8.23 -6.23
CA LYS A 43 12.44 7.90 -7.48
C LYS A 43 11.63 8.30 -8.71
N PHE A 44 10.30 8.28 -8.60
CA PHE A 44 9.40 8.34 -9.75
C PHE A 44 8.28 9.38 -9.63
N GLY A 45 8.24 10.14 -8.54
CA GLY A 45 7.23 11.19 -8.27
C GLY A 45 5.97 10.68 -7.56
N GLU A 46 5.63 9.40 -7.73
CA GLU A 46 4.39 8.82 -7.20
C GLU A 46 4.64 7.55 -6.39
N ALA A 47 3.77 7.30 -5.41
CA ALA A 47 3.86 6.13 -4.52
C ALA A 47 3.39 4.84 -5.22
N TYR A 48 4.08 4.42 -6.28
CA TYR A 48 3.78 3.19 -7.00
C TYR A 48 3.88 1.96 -6.08
N CYS A 49 2.94 1.03 -6.22
CA CYS A 49 2.88 -0.20 -5.45
C CYS A 49 4.18 -0.99 -5.59
N PRO A 50 4.89 -1.30 -4.49
CA PRO A 50 6.19 -1.98 -4.55
C PRO A 50 6.08 -3.46 -4.98
N CYS A 51 4.87 -4.02 -4.98
CA CYS A 51 4.61 -5.41 -5.36
C CYS A 51 4.17 -5.58 -6.81
N ARG A 52 4.01 -4.48 -7.57
CA ARG A 52 3.64 -4.52 -8.99
C ARG A 52 4.74 -3.90 -9.85
N LEU A 53 5.03 -4.55 -10.98
CA LEU A 53 6.08 -4.08 -11.88
C LEU A 53 5.61 -2.85 -12.66
N ARG A 54 6.40 -1.78 -12.59
CA ARG A 54 6.24 -0.62 -13.46
C ARG A 54 6.67 -0.96 -14.88
N THR A 55 5.86 -0.55 -15.84
CA THR A 55 6.12 -0.71 -17.28
C THR A 55 6.92 0.45 -17.85
N GLY A 56 6.92 1.61 -17.17
CA GLY A 56 7.53 2.85 -17.66
C GLY A 56 6.58 3.69 -18.53
N ASP A 57 5.41 3.16 -18.86
CA ASP A 57 4.30 3.86 -19.50
C ASP A 57 3.43 4.49 -18.41
N THR A 58 3.41 5.83 -18.33
CA THR A 58 2.69 6.57 -17.29
C THR A 58 1.20 6.25 -17.24
N GLU A 59 0.56 6.00 -18.38
CA GLU A 59 -0.87 5.71 -18.44
C GLU A 59 -1.17 4.33 -17.85
N LYS A 60 -0.35 3.33 -18.18
CA LYS A 60 -0.48 1.98 -17.60
C LYS A 60 -0.09 1.95 -16.14
N ASP A 61 0.98 2.66 -15.77
CA ASP A 61 1.52 2.67 -14.42
C ASP A 61 0.59 3.42 -13.43
N ALA A 62 -0.29 4.29 -13.91
CA ALA A 62 -1.28 4.99 -13.07
C ALA A 62 -2.16 3.99 -12.29
N ALA A 63 -2.48 2.84 -12.87
CA ALA A 63 -3.27 1.79 -12.23
C ALA A 63 -2.61 1.21 -10.95
N ILE A 64 -1.29 1.37 -10.80
CA ILE A 64 -0.52 0.82 -9.68
C ILE A 64 -0.01 1.89 -8.71
N ILE A 65 -0.40 3.16 -8.86
CA ILE A 65 -0.15 4.21 -7.85
C ILE A 65 -0.97 3.88 -6.59
N CYS A 66 -0.37 3.91 -5.40
CA CYS A 66 -1.08 3.67 -4.15
C CYS A 66 -1.99 4.85 -3.79
N PRO A 67 -3.29 4.66 -3.51
CA PRO A 67 -4.00 3.38 -3.45
C PRO A 67 -4.38 2.88 -4.86
N CYS A 68 -3.87 1.69 -5.23
CA CYS A 68 -3.99 1.18 -6.60
C CYS A 68 -5.39 0.70 -6.92
N ILE A 69 -5.82 0.74 -8.18
CA ILE A 69 -7.23 0.46 -8.54
C ILE A 69 -7.73 -0.93 -8.12
N TYR A 70 -6.81 -1.87 -7.88
CA TYR A 70 -7.10 -3.27 -7.53
C TYR A 70 -7.39 -3.48 -6.04
N HIS A 71 -6.92 -2.58 -5.17
CA HIS A 71 -6.80 -2.90 -3.75
C HIS A 71 -8.16 -3.11 -3.05
N GLU A 72 -9.20 -2.37 -3.44
CA GLU A 72 -10.53 -2.51 -2.83
C GLU A 72 -11.14 -3.88 -3.13
N ASP A 73 -11.07 -4.31 -4.40
CA ASP A 73 -11.56 -5.61 -4.85
C ASP A 73 -10.77 -6.76 -4.19
N GLU A 74 -9.45 -6.63 -4.07
CA GLU A 74 -8.61 -7.62 -3.39
C GLU A 74 -8.98 -7.72 -1.90
N ILE A 75 -9.19 -6.60 -1.21
CA ILE A 75 -9.60 -6.63 0.20
C ILE A 75 -11.02 -7.24 0.35
N ALA A 76 -11.93 -6.88 -0.55
CA ALA A 76 -13.32 -7.36 -0.53
C ALA A 76 -13.46 -8.86 -0.85
N ASN A 77 -12.59 -9.40 -1.71
CA ASN A 77 -12.65 -10.81 -2.14
C ASN A 77 -11.67 -11.71 -1.37
N GLU A 78 -10.44 -11.25 -1.14
CA GLU A 78 -9.35 -12.04 -0.56
C GLU A 78 -9.05 -11.68 0.90
N GLY A 79 -9.61 -10.58 1.39
CA GLY A 79 -9.41 -10.13 2.78
C GLY A 79 -8.23 -9.18 2.97
N SER A 80 -7.36 -9.06 1.96
CA SER A 80 -6.22 -8.15 1.97
C SER A 80 -5.86 -7.69 0.57
N CYS A 81 -5.25 -6.51 0.45
CA CYS A 81 -4.67 -6.12 -0.84
C CYS A 81 -3.43 -6.96 -1.15
N HIS A 82 -3.04 -7.05 -2.43
CA HIS A 82 -1.94 -7.90 -2.88
C HIS A 82 -0.60 -7.65 -2.15
N CYS A 83 -0.29 -6.39 -1.83
CA CYS A 83 0.91 -6.03 -1.07
C CYS A 83 0.82 -6.34 0.43
N ARG A 84 -0.33 -6.86 0.91
CA ARG A 84 -0.62 -7.14 2.31
C ARG A 84 -0.39 -5.92 3.21
N LEU A 85 -0.70 -4.73 2.71
CA LEU A 85 -0.68 -3.49 3.49
C LEU A 85 -1.97 -3.34 4.29
N TYR A 86 -3.11 -3.52 3.62
CA TYR A 86 -4.45 -3.35 4.17
C TYR A 86 -5.17 -4.70 4.26
N PHE A 87 -5.94 -4.87 5.32
CA PHE A 87 -6.76 -6.05 5.62
C PHE A 87 -8.15 -5.61 6.05
N ARG A 88 -9.18 -6.41 5.72
CA ARG A 88 -10.49 -6.23 6.37
C ARG A 88 -10.37 -6.61 7.86
N LYS A 89 -11.26 -6.08 8.70
CA LYS A 89 -11.23 -6.34 10.16
C LYS A 89 -11.50 -7.80 10.53
N ASP A 90 -12.31 -8.49 9.75
CA ASP A 90 -12.75 -9.88 9.95
C ASP A 90 -11.83 -10.93 9.29
N ALA A 91 -10.77 -10.50 8.59
CA ALA A 91 -9.74 -11.38 8.05
C ALA A 91 -8.34 -10.78 8.33
N PRO A 92 -7.89 -10.78 9.60
CA PRO A 92 -6.57 -10.29 9.95
C PRO A 92 -5.47 -11.15 9.30
N PRO A 93 -4.24 -10.60 9.15
CA PRO A 93 -3.09 -11.42 8.76
C PRO A 93 -2.86 -12.57 9.75
N GLU A 94 -2.72 -13.78 9.22
CA GLU A 94 -2.25 -14.97 9.93
C GLU A 94 -0.80 -14.83 10.45
#